data_AF-A0A7S3ZPD8-F1
#
_entry.id   AF-A0A7S3ZPD8-F1
#
_cell.length_a   1.000
_cell.length_b   1.000
_cell.length_c   1.000
_cell.angle_alpha   90.00
_cell.angle_beta   90.00
_cell.angle_gamma   90.00
#
_symmetry.space_group_name_H-M   'P 1'
#
loop_
_entity.id
_entity.type
_entity.pdbx_description
1 polymer ?
#
loop_
_entity_poly.entity_id
_entity_poly.type
_entity_poly.pdbx_seq_one_letter_code
_entity_poly.pdbx_strand_id
1 'polypeptide(L)'
;MATIDLTQEDGDAPAPAPAVTDLTQDSDDEPPAKRAKAATPDLAQLRRGAPPAPAARSLQLRTHPNQLRDLWRGDVTREGQTLPVVAFYSHRGSSPHRCFSNFHQGAFDFTLPASCDGATPRTVRVGCGEQAIMLSKAALFRDAVRFDAIAAPGKRPEDYKALGRRVQGFDGGAWDGVVVDVAIAVVSQKFASDPVLKQVLLATGNAVLAEAAPQDAIWGIGHGASHANTQEL
;
A
#
# COMPACT_ATOMS: atom_id res chain seq x y z
N MET A 1 32.60 -28.72 -2.56
CA MET A 1 33.02 -28.38 -3.93
C MET A 1 32.51 -29.48 -4.83
N ALA A 2 31.50 -29.18 -5.66
CA ALA A 2 31.04 -30.08 -6.71
C ALA A 2 31.08 -29.30 -8.02
N THR A 3 31.96 -29.73 -8.90
CA THR A 3 32.08 -29.34 -10.30
C THR A 3 31.92 -30.63 -11.09
N ILE A 4 31.08 -30.60 -12.14
CA ILE A 4 31.09 -31.37 -13.41
C ILE A 4 29.91 -30.73 -14.19
N ASP A 5 30.12 -29.90 -15.21
CA ASP A 5 30.72 -30.03 -16.55
C ASP A 5 29.68 -30.40 -17.64
N LEU A 6 29.83 -29.69 -18.76
CA LEU A 6 28.93 -29.45 -19.89
C LEU A 6 29.24 -30.42 -21.07
N THR A 7 28.43 -30.31 -22.14
CA THR A 7 28.44 -30.98 -23.48
C THR A 7 27.37 -32.09 -23.59
N GLN A 8 26.47 -32.19 -24.58
CA GLN A 8 26.26 -31.64 -25.94
C GLN A 8 24.73 -31.38 -26.13
N GLU A 9 24.23 -30.32 -26.76
CA GLU A 9 24.12 -29.94 -28.19
C GLU A 9 23.16 -30.78 -29.09
N ASP A 10 22.64 -30.06 -30.08
CA ASP A 10 21.66 -30.36 -31.15
C ASP A 10 20.18 -30.21 -30.76
N GLY A 11 19.36 -29.32 -31.32
CA GLY A 11 19.48 -28.44 -32.47
C GLY A 11 18.11 -28.34 -33.13
N ASP A 12 17.51 -27.15 -33.21
CA ASP A 12 16.65 -26.79 -34.34
C ASP A 12 16.56 -25.25 -34.47
N ALA A 13 16.77 -24.77 -35.68
CA ALA A 13 16.86 -23.37 -36.05
C ALA A 13 15.47 -22.79 -36.41
N PRO A 14 15.28 -21.46 -36.37
CA PRO A 14 13.96 -20.85 -36.47
C PRO A 14 13.53 -20.57 -37.91
N ALA A 15 12.23 -20.69 -38.19
CA ALA A 15 11.62 -20.24 -39.44
C ALA A 15 10.94 -18.85 -39.28
N PRO A 16 10.88 -18.04 -40.37
CA PRO A 16 10.87 -16.58 -40.30
C PRO A 16 9.49 -15.92 -40.40
N ALA A 17 9.42 -14.65 -40.00
CA ALA A 17 8.29 -13.75 -40.22
C ALA A 17 8.15 -13.37 -41.71
N PRO A 18 6.92 -13.21 -42.24
CA PRO A 18 6.73 -12.63 -43.56
C PRO A 18 6.58 -11.10 -43.48
N ALA A 19 7.33 -10.41 -44.33
CA ALA A 19 7.00 -9.09 -44.86
C ALA A 19 6.61 -9.27 -46.32
N VAL A 20 5.49 -8.69 -46.76
CA VAL A 20 5.23 -8.38 -48.18
C VAL A 20 4.49 -7.06 -48.28
N THR A 21 4.96 -6.29 -49.25
CA THR A 21 4.69 -4.93 -49.70
C THR A 21 3.39 -4.75 -50.50
N ASP A 22 2.85 -3.53 -50.39
CA ASP A 22 2.31 -2.62 -51.43
C ASP A 22 1.67 -3.17 -52.72
N LEU A 23 0.46 -2.69 -53.02
CA LEU A 23 0.04 -1.98 -54.25
C LEU A 23 -1.50 -2.01 -54.40
N THR A 24 -2.11 -0.82 -54.46
CA THR A 24 -2.93 -0.26 -55.56
C THR A 24 -4.03 0.68 -55.07
N GLN A 25 -4.09 1.81 -55.74
CA GLN A 25 -5.06 2.89 -55.66
C GLN A 25 -6.49 2.39 -55.95
N ASP A 26 -7.49 2.97 -55.27
CA ASP A 26 -8.64 3.50 -55.99
C ASP A 26 -9.26 4.69 -55.24
N SER A 27 -9.65 5.66 -56.03
CA SER A 27 -10.24 6.95 -55.70
C SER A 27 -11.70 6.83 -55.28
N ASP A 28 -12.09 7.54 -54.23
CA ASP A 28 -13.46 8.05 -54.09
C ASP A 28 -13.47 9.38 -53.33
N ASP A 29 -14.32 10.26 -53.87
CA ASP A 29 -14.45 11.69 -53.68
C ASP A 29 -15.45 11.98 -52.53
N GLU A 30 -15.04 12.66 -51.46
CA GLU A 30 -15.97 13.21 -50.45
C GLU A 30 -15.45 14.56 -49.88
N PRO A 31 -16.29 15.60 -49.78
CA PRO A 31 -15.84 16.98 -49.51
C PRO A 31 -15.54 17.25 -48.02
N PRO A 32 -14.70 18.24 -47.69
CA PRO A 32 -14.28 18.47 -46.31
C PRO A 32 -15.37 19.15 -45.47
N ALA A 33 -15.85 18.45 -44.45
CA ALA A 33 -16.64 19.00 -43.36
C ALA A 33 -15.81 19.96 -42.48
N LYS A 34 -16.42 21.10 -42.14
CA LYS A 34 -15.85 22.18 -41.32
C LYS A 34 -15.43 21.67 -39.94
N ARG A 35 -14.13 21.74 -39.64
CA ARG A 35 -13.57 21.45 -38.30
C ARG A 35 -13.85 22.63 -37.37
N ALA A 36 -14.76 22.46 -36.41
CA ALA A 36 -14.97 23.42 -35.33
C ALA A 36 -13.76 23.42 -34.39
N LYS A 37 -13.17 24.60 -34.13
CA LYS A 37 -12.17 24.79 -33.06
C LYS A 37 -12.88 24.59 -31.71
N ALA A 38 -12.50 23.55 -30.98
CA ALA A 38 -12.83 23.44 -29.56
C ALA A 38 -12.14 24.60 -28.82
N ALA A 39 -12.95 25.42 -28.15
CA ALA A 39 -12.47 26.51 -27.29
C ALA A 39 -11.78 25.91 -26.06
N THR A 40 -10.57 26.38 -25.78
CA THR A 40 -9.84 26.11 -24.54
C THR A 40 -10.58 26.85 -23.40
N PRO A 41 -10.95 26.18 -22.29
CA PRO A 41 -11.61 26.88 -21.20
C PRO A 41 -10.63 27.81 -20.49
N ASP A 42 -11.06 29.07 -20.31
CA ASP A 42 -10.36 30.14 -19.64
C ASP A 42 -10.22 29.85 -18.13
N LEU A 43 -8.99 29.51 -17.72
CA LEU A 43 -8.58 29.19 -16.34
C LEU A 43 -8.67 30.39 -15.37
N ALA A 44 -9.01 31.61 -15.85
CA ALA A 44 -9.11 32.80 -15.00
C ALA A 44 -10.46 32.96 -14.27
N GLN A 45 -11.51 32.19 -14.62
CA GLN A 45 -12.85 32.35 -14.02
C GLN A 45 -13.13 31.47 -12.78
N LEU A 46 -12.14 30.72 -12.30
CA LEU A 46 -12.26 29.83 -11.12
C LEU A 46 -11.68 30.42 -9.82
N ARG A 47 -11.65 31.75 -9.69
CA ARG A 47 -11.26 32.45 -8.46
C ARG A 47 -12.42 33.24 -7.87
N ARG A 48 -13.37 32.54 -7.26
CA ARG A 48 -14.15 33.09 -6.13
C ARG A 48 -13.80 32.28 -4.90
N GLY A 49 -13.34 32.97 -3.86
CA GLY A 49 -12.72 32.39 -2.68
C GLY A 49 -13.59 31.32 -2.05
N ALA A 50 -13.03 30.11 -1.92
CA ALA A 50 -13.59 29.09 -1.07
C ALA A 50 -13.58 29.59 0.39
N PRO A 51 -14.66 29.39 1.16
CA PRO A 51 -14.64 29.68 2.59
C PRO A 51 -13.51 28.88 3.27
N PRO A 52 -12.90 29.39 4.35
CA PRO A 52 -11.88 28.66 5.06
C PRO A 52 -12.46 27.31 5.49
N ALA A 53 -11.77 26.23 5.12
CA ALA A 53 -12.16 24.88 5.51
C ALA A 53 -12.38 24.87 7.04
N PRO A 54 -13.49 24.27 7.52
CA PRO A 54 -13.67 24.09 8.96
C PRO A 54 -12.42 23.38 9.49
N ALA A 55 -11.89 23.86 10.62
CA ALA A 55 -10.69 23.32 11.24
C ALA A 55 -10.85 21.79 11.30
N ALA A 56 -10.05 21.09 10.50
CA ALA A 56 -10.08 19.65 10.43
C ALA A 56 -9.91 19.14 11.85
N ARG A 57 -10.97 18.58 12.44
CA ARG A 57 -10.82 17.78 13.65
C ARG A 57 -9.90 16.66 13.24
N SER A 58 -8.63 16.77 13.63
CA SER A 58 -7.65 15.70 13.53
C SER A 58 -8.36 14.48 14.08
N LEU A 59 -8.54 13.45 13.24
CA LEU A 59 -8.89 12.14 13.74
C LEU A 59 -7.68 11.74 14.59
N GLN A 60 -7.67 12.13 15.86
CA GLN A 60 -6.70 11.65 16.82
C GLN A 60 -7.06 10.18 16.96
N LEU A 61 -6.45 9.36 16.10
CA LEU A 61 -6.37 7.92 16.25
C LEU A 61 -5.68 7.70 17.59
N ARG A 62 -6.49 7.64 18.63
CA ARG A 62 -6.08 7.53 20.02
C ARG A 62 -5.54 6.12 20.22
N THR A 63 -4.23 5.99 20.03
CA THR A 63 -3.25 5.06 20.62
C THR A 63 -3.54 3.56 20.82
N HIS A 64 -4.77 3.03 20.70
CA HIS A 64 -5.10 1.64 21.02
C HIS A 64 -5.91 0.97 19.90
N PRO A 65 -5.51 -0.23 19.42
CA PRO A 65 -6.23 -0.99 18.40
C PRO A 65 -7.72 -1.23 18.67
N ASN A 66 -8.14 -1.36 19.93
CA ASN A 66 -9.53 -1.62 20.27
C ASN A 66 -10.46 -0.46 19.86
N GLN A 67 -9.95 0.76 19.80
CA GLN A 67 -10.71 1.91 19.34
C GLN A 67 -10.92 1.93 17.82
N LEU A 68 -10.07 1.22 17.06
CA LEU A 68 -10.31 0.98 15.63
C LEU A 68 -11.56 0.13 15.44
N ARG A 69 -11.77 -0.90 16.28
CA ARG A 69 -12.98 -1.73 16.20
C ARG A 69 -14.26 -0.95 16.43
N ASP A 70 -14.23 0.03 17.32
CA ASP A 70 -15.38 0.89 17.55
C ASP A 70 -15.64 1.81 16.35
N LEU A 71 -14.59 2.31 15.70
CA LEU A 71 -14.71 3.06 14.44
C LEU A 71 -15.33 2.22 13.33
N TRP A 72 -14.97 0.93 13.22
CA TRP A 72 -15.54 0.03 12.21
C TRP A 72 -16.99 -0.37 12.48
N ARG A 73 -17.50 -0.17 13.71
CA ARG A 73 -18.88 -0.56 14.09
C ARG A 73 -19.91 0.57 13.93
N GLY A 74 -19.46 1.82 13.80
CA GLY A 74 -20.33 2.97 13.54
C GLY A 74 -20.15 3.49 12.13
N ASP A 75 -21.05 4.38 11.71
CA ASP A 75 -20.91 5.06 10.42
C ASP A 75 -19.61 5.88 10.42
N VAL A 76 -18.73 5.64 9.45
CA VAL A 76 -17.51 6.44 9.34
C VAL A 76 -17.86 7.78 8.71
N THR A 77 -18.23 8.73 9.56
CA THR A 77 -18.66 10.07 9.15
C THR A 77 -17.62 11.14 9.43
N ARG A 78 -17.55 12.13 8.54
CA ARG A 78 -16.84 13.39 8.76
C ARG A 78 -17.82 14.53 8.55
N GLU A 79 -17.97 15.39 9.55
CA GLU A 79 -18.92 16.53 9.50
C GLU A 79 -20.37 16.09 9.20
N GLY A 80 -20.77 14.90 9.67
CA GLY A 80 -22.10 14.34 9.45
C GLY A 80 -22.32 13.73 8.07
N GLN A 81 -21.28 13.64 7.23
CA GLN A 81 -21.33 12.95 5.93
C GLN A 81 -20.62 11.61 6.02
N THR A 82 -21.27 10.55 5.52
CA THR A 82 -20.65 9.23 5.32
C THR A 82 -19.49 9.34 4.35
N LEU A 83 -18.34 8.79 4.72
CA LEU A 83 -17.16 8.78 3.87
C LEU A 83 -17.22 7.60 2.88
N PRO A 84 -16.73 7.77 1.65
CA PRO A 84 -16.60 6.65 0.73
C PRO A 84 -15.61 5.61 1.28
N VAL A 85 -15.84 4.33 1.01
CA VAL A 85 -14.97 3.23 1.48
C VAL A 85 -14.25 2.62 0.28
N VAL A 86 -12.92 2.55 0.38
CA VAL A 86 -12.08 1.78 -0.56
C VAL A 86 -11.65 0.51 0.16
N ALA A 87 -12.36 -0.58 -0.11
CA ALA A 87 -11.97 -1.89 0.35
C ALA A 87 -10.79 -2.41 -0.46
N PHE A 88 -9.80 -2.99 0.21
CA PHE A 88 -8.72 -3.72 -0.41
C PHE A 88 -8.52 -5.06 0.29
N TYR A 89 -8.10 -6.07 -0.47
CA TYR A 89 -7.77 -7.37 0.08
C TYR A 89 -6.59 -7.95 -0.68
N SER A 90 -5.64 -8.50 0.06
CA SER A 90 -4.43 -9.13 -0.46
C SER A 90 -3.44 -8.14 -1.12
N HIS A 91 -2.18 -8.57 -1.16
CA HIS A 91 -1.10 -7.95 -1.93
C HIS A 91 -0.92 -8.61 -3.31
N ARG A 92 -1.72 -9.66 -3.61
CA ARG A 92 -1.66 -10.44 -4.85
C ARG A 92 -2.71 -9.94 -5.86
N GLY A 93 -2.48 -10.21 -7.14
CA GLY A 93 -3.38 -9.84 -8.24
C GLY A 93 -3.07 -8.47 -8.86
N SER A 94 -3.96 -8.02 -9.74
CA SER A 94 -3.77 -6.81 -10.57
C SER A 94 -4.37 -5.53 -9.97
N SER A 95 -5.05 -5.61 -8.82
CA SER A 95 -5.69 -4.44 -8.21
C SER A 95 -4.64 -3.34 -7.93
N PRO A 96 -4.94 -2.07 -8.28
CA PRO A 96 -4.09 -0.95 -7.93
C PRO A 96 -4.00 -0.77 -6.40
N HIS A 97 -5.04 -1.16 -5.65
CA HIS A 97 -5.11 -1.00 -4.19
C HIS A 97 -4.33 -2.07 -3.42
N ARG A 98 -3.71 -3.05 -4.09
CA ARG A 98 -2.86 -4.06 -3.44
C ARG A 98 -1.71 -3.43 -2.65
N CYS A 99 -1.30 -2.21 -3.03
CA CYS A 99 -0.25 -1.47 -2.36
C CYS A 99 -0.64 -1.00 -0.94
N PHE A 100 -1.92 -0.98 -0.58
CA PHE A 100 -2.33 -0.65 0.78
C PHE A 100 -1.99 -1.77 1.77
N SER A 101 -1.87 -3.02 1.30
CA SER A 101 -1.43 -4.13 2.16
C SER A 101 0.01 -3.94 2.64
N ASN A 102 0.26 -4.22 3.92
CA ASN A 102 1.61 -4.24 4.49
C ASN A 102 2.50 -5.34 3.89
N PHE A 103 1.89 -6.34 3.23
CA PHE A 103 2.59 -7.41 2.53
C PHE A 103 2.96 -7.03 1.09
N HIS A 104 2.54 -5.86 0.61
CA HIS A 104 2.99 -5.35 -0.67
C HIS A 104 4.51 -5.18 -0.65
N GLN A 105 5.18 -5.80 -1.63
CA GLN A 105 6.62 -5.72 -1.80
C GLN A 105 6.99 -4.41 -2.48
N GLY A 106 7.96 -3.72 -1.91
CA GLY A 106 8.49 -2.45 -2.38
C GLY A 106 9.51 -1.98 -1.37
N ALA A 107 10.77 -1.81 -1.80
CA ALA A 107 11.84 -1.51 -0.88
C ALA A 107 11.88 -0.02 -0.54
N PHE A 108 11.99 0.31 0.74
CA PHE A 108 12.10 1.68 1.22
C PHE A 108 12.98 1.76 2.47
N ASP A 109 13.51 2.95 2.76
CA ASP A 109 14.23 3.22 3.99
C ASP A 109 13.21 3.51 5.08
N PHE A 110 13.20 2.68 6.12
CA PHE A 110 12.29 2.82 7.24
C PHE A 110 13.05 3.23 8.49
N THR A 111 12.67 4.38 9.04
CA THR A 111 13.14 4.87 10.33
C THR A 111 12.13 4.50 11.41
N LEU A 112 12.60 3.82 12.44
CA LEU A 112 11.80 3.44 13.60
C LEU A 112 11.13 4.68 14.22
N PRO A 113 9.85 4.60 14.62
CA PRO A 113 9.20 5.68 15.36
C PRO A 113 9.86 5.87 16.72
N ALA A 114 9.70 7.06 17.31
CA ALA A 114 10.26 7.38 18.62
C ALA A 114 9.74 6.44 19.74
N SER A 115 8.53 5.91 19.58
CA SER A 115 7.92 4.92 20.47
C SER A 115 8.61 3.55 20.47
N CYS A 116 9.56 3.30 19.57
CA CYS A 116 10.30 2.03 19.47
C CYS A 116 11.82 2.28 19.50
N ASP A 117 12.36 2.85 20.58
CA ASP A 117 13.74 3.34 20.70
C ASP A 117 14.82 2.28 21.00
N GLY A 118 14.43 1.05 21.32
CA GLY A 118 15.31 0.03 21.87
C GLY A 118 16.23 -0.71 20.88
N ALA A 119 16.43 -0.19 19.66
CA ALA A 119 17.31 -0.82 18.66
C ALA A 119 18.13 0.18 17.83
N THR A 120 19.28 -0.29 17.37
CA THR A 120 20.20 0.39 16.45
C THR A 120 20.63 -0.57 15.34
N PRO A 121 20.76 -0.12 14.06
CA PRO A 121 20.50 1.23 13.58
C PRO A 121 19.01 1.60 13.62
N ARG A 122 18.72 2.91 13.67
CA ARG A 122 17.34 3.44 13.69
C ARG A 122 16.65 3.36 12.33
N THR A 123 17.43 3.40 11.26
CA THR A 123 16.95 3.35 9.88
C THR A 123 17.44 2.06 9.23
N VAL A 124 16.53 1.29 8.65
CA VAL A 124 16.79 0.00 8.02
C VAL A 124 16.12 -0.03 6.65
N ARG A 125 16.83 -0.54 5.63
CA ARG A 125 16.24 -0.81 4.32
C ARG A 125 15.32 -2.02 4.44
N VAL A 126 14.02 -1.83 4.27
CA VAL A 126 13.01 -2.89 4.34
C VAL A 126 12.45 -3.19 2.96
N GLY A 127 11.94 -4.42 2.75
CA GLY A 127 11.32 -4.85 1.49
C GLY A 127 9.78 -4.79 1.49
N CYS A 128 9.14 -4.61 2.65
CA CYS A 128 7.70 -4.48 2.79
C CYS A 128 7.33 -3.82 4.13
N GLY A 129 6.07 -3.42 4.28
CA GLY A 129 5.55 -2.85 5.53
C GLY A 129 5.59 -3.84 6.69
N GLU A 130 5.30 -5.12 6.45
CA GLU A 130 5.32 -6.16 7.49
C GLU A 130 6.70 -6.27 8.16
N GLN A 131 7.78 -6.19 7.38
CA GLN A 131 9.14 -6.18 7.93
C GLN A 131 9.35 -4.99 8.88
N ALA A 132 8.91 -3.79 8.49
CA ALA A 132 9.01 -2.58 9.30
C ALA A 132 8.20 -2.65 10.60
N ILE A 133 7.00 -3.22 10.57
CA ILE A 133 6.17 -3.44 11.77
C ILE A 133 6.89 -4.40 12.72
N MET A 134 7.44 -5.51 12.21
CA MET A 134 8.12 -6.51 13.04
C MET A 134 9.47 -5.99 13.59
N LEU A 135 10.20 -5.14 12.85
CA LEU A 135 11.38 -4.43 13.36
C LEU A 135 10.99 -3.50 14.52
N SER A 136 9.91 -2.74 14.38
CA SER A 136 9.41 -1.85 15.42
C SER A 136 9.04 -2.63 16.69
N LYS A 137 8.41 -3.80 16.52
CA LYS A 137 8.11 -4.71 17.62
C LYS A 137 9.36 -5.21 18.33
N ALA A 138 10.35 -5.72 17.58
CA ALA A 138 11.61 -6.19 18.17
C ALA A 138 12.37 -5.06 18.87
N ALA A 139 12.34 -3.84 18.32
CA ALA A 139 12.95 -2.66 18.92
C ALA A 139 12.25 -2.25 20.23
N LEU A 140 10.92 -2.24 20.28
CA LEU A 140 10.17 -1.93 21.49
C LEU A 140 10.55 -2.86 22.65
N PHE A 141 10.67 -4.16 22.38
CA PHE A 141 11.00 -5.16 23.40
C PHE A 141 12.50 -5.44 23.56
N ARG A 142 13.36 -4.64 22.92
CA ARG A 142 14.83 -4.74 23.01
C ARG A 142 15.37 -6.14 22.67
N ASP A 143 14.69 -6.86 21.79
CA ASP A 143 15.10 -8.19 21.31
C ASP A 143 16.03 -8.03 20.10
N ALA A 144 17.32 -7.80 20.38
CA ALA A 144 18.35 -7.62 19.36
C ALA A 144 18.45 -8.82 18.40
N VAL A 145 18.31 -10.04 18.92
CA VAL A 145 18.42 -11.27 18.11
C VAL A 145 17.30 -11.32 17.06
N ARG A 146 16.06 -10.98 17.44
CA ARG A 146 14.95 -10.94 16.47
C ARG A 146 15.07 -9.72 15.58
N PHE A 147 15.51 -8.58 16.10
CA PHE A 147 15.73 -7.38 15.30
C PHE A 147 16.68 -7.67 14.13
N ASP A 148 17.85 -8.26 14.40
CA ASP A 148 18.83 -8.61 13.36
C ASP A 148 18.29 -9.63 12.36
N ALA A 149 17.58 -10.66 12.85
CA ALA A 149 16.98 -11.67 11.98
C ALA A 149 15.89 -11.10 11.05
N ILE A 150 15.11 -10.13 11.53
CA ILE A 150 14.08 -9.42 10.77
C ILE A 150 14.71 -8.38 9.84
N ALA A 151 15.80 -7.71 10.24
CA ALA A 151 16.51 -6.73 9.42
C ALA A 151 17.17 -7.39 8.21
N ALA A 152 17.61 -8.64 8.33
CA ALA A 152 18.22 -9.38 7.24
C ALA A 152 17.28 -9.50 6.02
N PRO A 153 17.69 -9.03 4.83
CA PRO A 153 16.84 -8.91 3.65
C PRO A 153 16.51 -10.29 3.03
N GLY A 154 15.71 -10.24 1.95
CA GLY A 154 15.48 -11.41 1.08
C GLY A 154 14.43 -12.40 1.55
N LYS A 155 13.68 -12.10 2.61
CA LYS A 155 12.59 -12.96 3.09
C LYS A 155 11.23 -12.50 2.58
N ARG A 156 10.26 -13.39 2.63
CA ARG A 156 8.88 -13.05 2.29
C ARG A 156 8.17 -12.38 3.50
N PRO A 157 7.12 -11.58 3.27
CA PRO A 157 6.32 -11.00 4.34
C PRO A 157 5.87 -12.00 5.40
N GLU A 158 5.49 -13.22 5.00
CA GLU A 158 5.07 -14.28 5.92
C GLU A 158 6.18 -14.70 6.89
N ASP A 159 7.44 -14.70 6.44
CA ASP A 159 8.60 -15.07 7.23
C ASP A 159 8.93 -14.00 8.28
N TYR A 160 8.86 -12.72 7.89
CA TYR A 160 9.02 -11.61 8.84
C TYR A 160 7.94 -11.66 9.92
N LYS A 161 6.68 -11.90 9.55
CA LYS A 161 5.58 -12.09 10.50
C LYS A 161 5.83 -13.26 11.44
N ALA A 162 6.38 -14.37 10.92
CA ALA A 162 6.73 -15.54 11.73
C ALA A 162 7.86 -15.22 12.73
N LEU A 163 8.87 -14.44 12.34
CA LEU A 163 9.92 -13.98 13.24
C LEU A 163 9.38 -13.03 14.32
N GLY A 164 8.51 -12.09 13.96
CA GLY A 164 7.93 -11.15 14.92
C GLY A 164 6.94 -11.77 15.92
N ARG A 165 6.40 -12.97 15.62
CA ARG A 165 5.69 -13.79 16.61
C ARG A 165 6.61 -14.40 17.68
N ARG A 166 7.93 -14.42 17.44
CA ARG A 166 8.95 -15.00 18.31
C ARG A 166 9.80 -13.94 19.03
N VAL A 167 9.38 -12.67 19.01
CA VAL A 167 10.01 -11.59 19.78
C VAL A 167 9.90 -11.90 21.28
N GLN A 168 11.04 -11.91 21.95
CA GLN A 168 11.16 -12.13 23.39
C GLN A 168 10.69 -10.90 24.16
N GLY A 169 10.20 -11.12 25.39
CA GLY A 169 9.72 -10.04 26.24
C GLY A 169 8.45 -9.36 25.75
N PHE A 170 7.71 -9.97 24.81
CA PHE A 170 6.48 -9.40 24.27
C PHE A 170 5.43 -9.19 25.38
N ASP A 171 5.02 -7.93 25.54
CA ASP A 171 3.89 -7.52 26.36
C ASP A 171 2.80 -6.93 25.44
N GLY A 172 1.61 -7.53 25.49
CA GLY A 172 0.51 -7.12 24.62
C GLY A 172 0.01 -5.70 24.91
N GLY A 173 -0.04 -5.28 26.18
CA GLY A 173 -0.51 -3.95 26.55
C GLY A 173 0.45 -2.85 26.13
N ALA A 174 1.76 -3.07 26.30
CA ALA A 174 2.80 -2.18 25.82
C ALA A 174 2.79 -2.08 24.28
N TRP A 175 2.59 -3.20 23.59
CA TRP A 175 2.46 -3.20 22.13
C TRP A 175 1.22 -2.45 21.66
N ASP A 176 0.07 -2.72 22.28
CA ASP A 176 -1.20 -2.07 21.95
C ASP A 176 -1.12 -0.56 22.12
N GLY A 177 -0.33 -0.05 23.07
CA GLY A 177 -0.11 1.38 23.28
C GLY A 177 0.71 2.09 22.20
N VAL A 178 1.43 1.36 21.34
CA VAL A 178 2.34 1.96 20.33
C VAL A 178 2.08 1.51 18.89
N VAL A 179 1.36 0.39 18.70
CA VAL A 179 1.22 -0.23 17.37
C VAL A 179 0.50 0.66 16.35
N VAL A 180 -0.40 1.54 16.81
CA VAL A 180 -1.05 2.54 15.94
C VAL A 180 -0.01 3.52 15.39
N ASP A 181 0.90 4.02 16.24
CA ASP A 181 1.98 4.91 15.81
C ASP A 181 2.93 4.20 14.83
N VAL A 182 3.22 2.92 15.09
CA VAL A 182 4.00 2.08 14.18
C VAL A 182 3.30 1.97 12.82
N ALA A 183 2.00 1.66 12.80
CA ALA A 183 1.24 1.54 11.56
C ALA A 183 1.24 2.86 10.77
N ILE A 184 1.01 3.99 11.44
CA ILE A 184 1.09 5.33 10.83
C ILE A 184 2.47 5.59 10.25
N ALA A 185 3.54 5.30 11.00
CA ALA A 185 4.91 5.50 10.56
C ALA A 185 5.24 4.65 9.33
N VAL A 186 4.81 3.39 9.31
CA VAL A 186 5.03 2.46 8.18
C VAL A 186 4.31 2.94 6.92
N VAL A 187 3.01 3.26 7.03
CA VAL A 187 2.22 3.75 5.89
C VAL A 187 2.80 5.07 5.39
N SER A 188 3.07 6.02 6.27
CA SER A 188 3.59 7.34 5.89
C SER A 188 4.91 7.24 5.15
N GLN A 189 5.87 6.46 5.67
CA GLN A 189 7.20 6.34 5.06
C GLN A 189 7.16 5.53 3.75
N LYS A 190 6.41 4.43 3.70
CA LYS A 190 6.24 3.63 2.48
C LYS A 190 5.67 4.48 1.34
N PHE A 191 4.56 5.15 1.58
CA PHE A 191 3.89 5.96 0.56
C PHE A 191 4.64 7.26 0.23
N ALA A 192 5.46 7.79 1.14
CA ALA A 192 6.35 8.91 0.83
C ALA A 192 7.55 8.51 -0.04
N SER A 193 8.02 7.26 0.07
CA SER A 193 9.23 6.79 -0.62
C SER A 193 9.06 6.56 -2.12
N ASP A 194 7.83 6.34 -2.59
CA ASP A 194 7.51 6.04 -3.98
C ASP A 194 6.43 7.01 -4.51
N PRO A 195 6.76 7.88 -5.48
CA PRO A 195 5.79 8.82 -6.08
C PRO A 195 4.55 8.15 -6.68
N VAL A 196 4.68 6.94 -7.23
CA VAL A 196 3.55 6.18 -7.80
C VAL A 196 2.63 5.73 -6.68
N LEU A 197 3.18 5.13 -5.62
CA LEU A 197 2.36 4.74 -4.47
C LEU A 197 1.70 5.96 -3.83
N LYS A 198 2.44 7.07 -3.67
CA LYS A 198 1.91 8.33 -3.16
C LYS A 198 0.69 8.80 -3.94
N GLN A 199 0.74 8.74 -5.26
CA GLN A 199 -0.39 9.11 -6.12
C GLN A 199 -1.59 8.17 -5.91
N VAL A 200 -1.37 6.86 -5.79
CA VAL A 200 -2.45 5.89 -5.49
C VAL A 200 -3.14 6.23 -4.17
N LEU A 201 -2.38 6.60 -3.13
CA LEU A 201 -2.95 7.01 -1.84
C LEU A 201 -3.70 8.35 -1.94
N LEU A 202 -3.15 9.34 -2.63
CA LEU A 202 -3.82 10.64 -2.77
C LEU A 202 -5.09 10.56 -3.62
N ALA A 203 -5.14 9.64 -4.59
CA ALA A 203 -6.30 9.41 -5.42
C ALA A 203 -7.53 8.89 -4.65
N THR A 204 -7.35 8.34 -3.43
CA THR A 204 -8.47 7.92 -2.58
C THR A 204 -9.17 9.08 -1.89
N GLY A 205 -8.61 10.29 -1.94
CA GLY A 205 -9.23 11.48 -1.35
C GLY A 205 -9.51 11.32 0.14
N ASN A 206 -10.76 11.51 0.55
CA ASN A 206 -11.21 11.34 1.93
C ASN A 206 -11.76 9.94 2.22
N ALA A 207 -11.53 8.96 1.33
CA ALA A 207 -12.06 7.63 1.52
C ALA A 207 -11.40 6.89 2.69
N VAL A 208 -12.19 6.06 3.35
CA VAL A 208 -11.72 5.12 4.37
C VAL A 208 -11.10 3.92 3.67
N LEU A 209 -9.83 3.62 3.97
CA LEU A 209 -9.17 2.44 3.44
C LEU A 209 -9.42 1.27 4.37
N ALA A 210 -10.19 0.30 3.91
CA ALA A 210 -10.61 -0.85 4.70
C ALA A 210 -9.91 -2.12 4.20
N GLU A 211 -9.06 -2.73 5.02
CA GLU A 211 -8.53 -4.06 4.70
C GLU A 211 -9.63 -5.11 4.93
N ALA A 212 -10.19 -5.63 3.83
CA ALA A 212 -11.26 -6.64 3.84
C ALA A 212 -10.72 -8.05 4.11
N ALA A 213 -9.94 -8.18 5.19
CA ALA A 213 -9.37 -9.43 5.67
C ALA A 213 -10.41 -10.20 6.52
N PRO A 214 -10.96 -11.34 6.05
CA PRO A 214 -12.03 -12.05 6.75
C PRO A 214 -11.65 -12.62 8.12
N GLN A 215 -10.35 -12.74 8.39
CA GLN A 215 -9.81 -13.35 9.60
C GLN A 215 -9.12 -12.33 10.52
N ASP A 216 -9.06 -11.05 10.11
CA ASP A 216 -8.45 -9.99 10.89
C ASP A 216 -9.50 -8.91 11.19
N ALA A 217 -9.97 -8.90 12.43
CA ALA A 217 -10.92 -7.92 12.95
C ALA A 217 -10.25 -6.87 13.85
N ILE A 218 -8.91 -6.85 13.89
CA ILE A 218 -8.13 -5.89 14.69
C ILE A 218 -7.58 -4.79 13.75
N TRP A 219 -7.01 -5.19 12.63
CA TRP A 219 -6.46 -4.28 11.60
C TRP A 219 -7.27 -4.29 10.30
N GLY A 220 -8.03 -5.36 10.05
CA GLY A 220 -9.02 -5.43 9.00
C GLY A 220 -10.45 -5.29 9.52
N ILE A 221 -11.41 -5.22 8.58
CA ILE A 221 -12.84 -5.12 8.89
C ILE A 221 -13.49 -6.46 9.29
N GLY A 222 -12.72 -7.56 9.36
CA GLY A 222 -13.21 -8.86 9.82
C GLY A 222 -14.17 -9.59 8.87
N HIS A 223 -14.39 -9.07 7.66
CA HIS A 223 -15.23 -9.68 6.62
C HIS A 223 -14.58 -9.48 5.23
N GLY A 224 -14.88 -10.38 4.28
CA GLY A 224 -14.34 -10.31 2.91
C GLY A 224 -15.04 -9.26 2.04
N ALA A 225 -14.34 -8.77 1.00
CA ALA A 225 -14.79 -7.68 0.12
C ALA A 225 -16.11 -7.94 -0.64
N SER A 226 -16.56 -9.19 -0.70
CA SER A 226 -17.81 -9.62 -1.35
C SER A 226 -19.00 -9.71 -0.38
N HIS A 227 -18.85 -9.35 0.89
CA HIS A 227 -19.97 -9.25 1.82
C HIS A 227 -20.74 -7.94 1.58
N ALA A 228 -22.09 -8.04 1.61
CA ALA A 228 -23.02 -6.95 1.34
C ALA A 228 -22.74 -5.65 2.12
N ASN A 229 -22.14 -5.72 3.30
CA ASN A 229 -21.85 -4.56 4.15
C ASN A 229 -20.52 -3.85 3.82
N THR A 230 -19.75 -4.28 2.82
CA THR A 230 -18.47 -3.62 2.48
C THR A 230 -18.67 -2.22 1.89
N GLN A 231 -19.87 -1.94 1.35
CA GLN A 231 -20.26 -0.62 0.83
C GLN A 231 -21.06 0.24 1.84
N GLU A 232 -21.34 -0.28 3.04
CA GLU A 232 -22.19 0.35 4.06
C GLU A 232 -21.43 0.62 5.38
N LEU A 233 -20.10 0.82 5.31
CA LEU A 233 -19.28 1.28 6.45
C LEU A 233 -19.16 2.82 6.45
#